data_AF-A0A161M9R0-F1
#
_entry.id   AF-A0A161M9R0-F1
#
_cell.length_a   1.000
_cell.length_b   1.000
_cell.length_c   1.000
_cell.angle_alpha   90.00
_cell.angle_beta   90.00
_cell.angle_gamma   90.00
#
_symmetry.space_group_name_H-M   'P 1'
#
loop_
_entity.id
_entity.type
_entity.pdbx_description
1 polymer ?
#
loop_
_entity_poly.entity_id
_entity_poly.type
_entity_poly.pdbx_seq_one_letter_code
_entity_poly.pdbx_strand_id
1 'polypeptide(L)'
;LYATRAGPLKRKPLCGELLCVKYHEDGHFYRAQVSEKADEDTYKVNFVDYGNTEIVSVNDMKLLLDIYKKVPCFAVKVGLKDVIAHNFNPQAMSYINKLTLSEKTLLLMYEDSLSEVTLSEPDGKVLNTYLAELMESSLKTLEMPTTEHIKKFHPFSREDIIYERWPTNSRINLLVLAVQDFRTVLALDRKS
;
A
#
# COMPACT_ATOMS: atom_id res chain seq x y z
N LEU A 1 -6.56 19.89 0.62
CA LEU A 1 -6.29 20.76 1.80
C LEU A 1 -4.81 20.90 2.14
N TYR A 2 -3.93 19.96 1.78
CA TYR A 2 -2.53 19.95 2.21
C TYR A 2 -1.60 20.95 1.46
N ALA A 3 -1.86 21.17 0.17
CA ALA A 3 -0.92 21.85 -0.73
C ALA A 3 -1.24 23.32 -1.06
N THR A 4 -2.35 23.87 -0.55
CA THR A 4 -2.76 25.25 -0.86
C THR A 4 -1.88 26.31 -0.18
N ARG A 5 -1.13 25.94 0.86
CA ARG A 5 -0.22 26.85 1.59
C ARG A 5 1.26 26.49 1.46
N ALA A 6 1.58 25.36 0.86
CA ALA A 6 2.94 24.87 0.71
C ALA A 6 3.61 25.41 -0.56
N GLY A 7 4.83 25.92 -0.41
CA GLY A 7 5.66 26.34 -1.54
C GLY A 7 6.25 25.17 -2.34
N PRO A 8 6.70 25.41 -3.58
CA PRO A 8 7.40 24.41 -4.38
C PRO A 8 8.68 23.95 -3.68
N LEU A 9 9.06 22.69 -3.89
CA LEU A 9 10.34 22.19 -3.42
C LEU A 9 11.46 22.78 -4.27
N LYS A 10 12.37 23.55 -3.66
CA LYS A 10 13.48 24.25 -4.35
C LYS A 10 14.82 23.50 -4.27
N ARG A 11 14.80 22.24 -3.84
CA ARG A 11 15.99 21.40 -3.66
C ARG A 11 15.68 19.96 -4.06
N LYS A 12 16.72 19.15 -4.20
CA LYS A 12 16.54 17.70 -4.34
C LYS A 12 15.97 17.12 -3.04
N PRO A 13 14.95 16.26 -3.10
CA PRO A 13 14.40 15.58 -1.93
C PRO A 13 15.36 14.50 -1.41
N LEU A 14 15.18 14.11 -0.15
CA LEU A 14 15.88 12.98 0.45
C LEU A 14 15.02 11.72 0.40
N CYS A 15 15.63 10.54 0.24
CA CYS A 15 14.92 9.27 0.47
C CYS A 15 14.40 9.25 1.91
N GLY A 16 13.16 8.82 2.08
CA GLY A 16 12.43 8.83 3.35
C GLY A 16 11.64 10.11 3.64
N GLU A 17 11.90 11.20 2.90
CA GLU A 17 11.23 12.49 3.15
C GLU A 17 9.75 12.46 2.75
N LEU A 18 8.88 12.97 3.63
CA LEU A 18 7.44 13.12 3.39
C LEU A 18 7.11 14.51 2.79
N LEU A 19 6.50 14.50 1.61
CA LEU A 19 6.20 15.68 0.80
C LEU A 19 4.74 15.70 0.34
N CYS A 20 4.31 16.86 -0.17
CA CYS A 20 3.11 16.96 -1.01
C CYS A 20 3.52 16.67 -2.45
N VAL A 21 2.94 15.64 -3.07
CA VAL A 21 3.23 15.26 -4.45
C VAL A 21 1.97 15.29 -5.29
N LYS A 22 2.07 15.85 -6.50
CA LYS A 22 0.99 15.87 -7.47
C LYS A 22 0.77 14.47 -8.05
N TYR A 23 -0.47 13.99 -7.99
CA TYR A 23 -0.88 12.75 -8.64
C TYR A 23 -1.22 13.02 -10.11
N HIS A 24 -0.76 12.15 -11.00
CA HIS A 24 -0.82 12.44 -12.44
C HIS A 24 -2.24 12.37 -13.01
N GLU A 25 -3.12 11.51 -12.47
CA GLU A 25 -4.46 11.29 -13.04
C GLU A 25 -5.41 12.47 -12.78
N ASP A 26 -5.36 13.08 -11.59
CA ASP A 26 -6.29 14.14 -11.19
C ASP A 26 -5.63 15.51 -10.97
N GLY A 27 -4.30 15.56 -10.97
CA GLY A 27 -3.53 16.77 -10.77
C GLY A 27 -3.59 17.36 -9.35
N HIS A 28 -4.17 16.65 -8.38
CA HIS A 28 -4.21 17.06 -6.98
C HIS A 28 -2.95 16.65 -6.24
N PHE A 29 -2.72 17.28 -5.08
CA PHE A 29 -1.55 17.00 -4.25
C PHE A 29 -1.93 16.16 -3.04
N TYR A 30 -1.16 15.10 -2.83
CA TYR A 30 -1.34 14.11 -1.76
C TYR A 30 -0.06 13.95 -0.95
N ARG A 31 -0.15 13.32 0.22
CA ARG A 31 1.05 13.00 1.01
C ARG A 31 1.76 11.81 0.39
N ALA A 32 3.05 11.97 0.10
CA ALA A 32 3.86 10.88 -0.42
C ALA A 32 5.26 10.92 0.17
N GLN A 33 5.82 9.73 0.39
CA GLN A 33 7.19 9.57 0.84
C GLN A 33 8.09 9.23 -0.34
N VAL A 34 9.23 9.90 -0.43
CA VAL A 34 10.25 9.61 -1.44
C VAL A 34 10.92 8.29 -1.10
N SER A 35 10.86 7.32 -2.01
CA SER A 35 11.43 5.99 -1.78
C SER A 35 12.84 5.85 -2.36
N GLU A 36 13.04 6.32 -3.60
CA GLU A 36 14.32 6.22 -4.30
C GLU A 36 14.43 7.28 -5.39
N LYS A 37 15.66 7.69 -5.69
CA LYS A 37 15.96 8.52 -6.85
C LYS A 37 15.87 7.65 -8.11
N ALA A 38 15.04 8.06 -9.07
CA ALA A 38 14.88 7.33 -10.33
C ALA A 38 15.83 7.87 -11.41
N ASP A 39 15.98 9.20 -11.48
CA ASP A 39 16.91 9.90 -12.38
C ASP A 39 17.34 11.24 -11.75
N GLU A 40 18.03 12.11 -12.49
CA GLU A 40 18.57 13.38 -12.02
C GLU A 40 17.56 14.23 -11.24
N ASP A 41 16.35 14.37 -11.79
CA ASP A 41 15.26 15.21 -11.27
C ASP A 41 13.93 14.45 -11.12
N THR A 42 13.96 13.12 -11.19
CA THR A 42 12.79 12.27 -10.97
C THR A 42 13.02 11.29 -9.83
N TYR A 43 11.96 11.04 -9.07
CA TYR A 43 12.00 10.21 -7.88
C TYR A 43 10.78 9.32 -7.85
N LYS A 44 10.98 8.11 -7.35
CA LYS A 44 9.88 7.24 -7.00
C LYS A 44 9.34 7.62 -5.63
N VAL A 45 8.02 7.70 -5.53
CA VAL A 45 7.30 8.10 -4.32
C VAL A 45 6.21 7.09 -4.00
N ASN A 46 5.91 6.93 -2.72
CA ASN A 46 4.79 6.13 -2.23
C ASN A 46 3.76 7.06 -1.60
N PHE A 47 2.54 7.12 -2.15
CA PHE A 47 1.45 7.94 -1.62
C PHE A 47 0.94 7.33 -0.32
N VAL A 48 1.21 7.93 0.84
CA VAL A 48 1.07 7.21 2.12
C VAL A 48 -0.37 6.94 2.55
N ASP A 49 -1.33 7.64 1.95
CA ASP A 49 -2.76 7.52 2.25
C ASP A 49 -3.50 6.54 1.34
N TYR A 50 -2.86 6.16 0.23
CA TYR A 50 -3.43 5.30 -0.82
C TYR A 50 -2.51 4.10 -1.13
N GLY A 51 -1.27 4.19 -0.64
CA GLY A 51 -0.07 3.38 -0.88
C GLY A 51 0.17 2.91 -2.30
N ASN A 52 -0.32 3.67 -3.29
CA ASN A 52 0.18 3.55 -4.65
C ASN A 52 1.57 4.20 -4.81
N THR A 53 2.31 3.78 -5.84
CA THR A 53 3.67 4.25 -6.13
C THR A 53 3.74 4.86 -7.52
N GLU A 54 4.46 5.97 -7.67
CA GLU A 54 4.71 6.64 -8.96
C GLU A 54 6.13 7.18 -9.07
N ILE A 55 6.59 7.39 -10.30
CA ILE A 55 7.80 8.17 -10.58
C ILE A 55 7.34 9.57 -10.98
N VAL A 56 7.81 10.58 -10.26
CA VAL A 56 7.39 11.98 -10.42
C VAL A 56 8.60 12.91 -10.55
N SER A 57 8.41 14.05 -11.19
CA SER A 57 9.42 15.12 -11.24
C SER A 57 9.47 15.89 -9.93
N VAL A 58 10.65 16.43 -9.58
CA VAL A 58 10.79 17.40 -8.49
C VAL A 58 9.85 18.61 -8.63
N ASN A 59 9.47 18.97 -9.86
CA ASN A 59 8.54 20.07 -10.14
C ASN A 59 7.10 19.79 -9.67
N ASP A 60 6.75 18.52 -9.50
CA ASP A 60 5.47 18.06 -8.99
C ASP A 60 5.46 17.90 -7.46
N MET A 61 6.53 18.37 -6.79
CA MET A 61 6.70 18.28 -5.34
C MET A 61 6.60 19.63 -4.64
N LYS A 62 6.00 19.59 -3.45
CA LYS A 62 5.89 20.71 -2.51
C LYS A 62 6.26 20.26 -1.11
N LEU A 63 6.69 21.21 -0.28
CA LEU A 63 6.93 20.94 1.13
C LEU A 63 5.65 20.49 1.82
N LEU A 64 5.73 19.50 2.71
CA LEU A 64 4.62 19.16 3.59
C LEU A 64 4.75 19.93 4.90
N LEU A 65 3.67 20.59 5.34
CA LEU A 65 3.65 21.26 6.64
C LEU A 65 3.79 20.23 7.78
N ASP A 66 4.54 20.57 8.83
CA ASP A 66 4.84 19.64 9.92
C ASP A 66 3.60 19.11 10.64
N ILE A 67 2.51 19.89 10.68
CA ILE A 67 1.22 19.44 11.23
C ILE A 67 0.68 18.20 10.48
N TYR A 68 0.94 18.10 9.18
CA TYR A 68 0.47 16.99 8.34
C TYR A 68 1.47 15.82 8.30
N LYS A 69 2.72 16.03 8.73
CA LYS A 69 3.66 14.93 8.99
C LYS A 69 3.26 14.11 10.22
N LYS A 70 2.55 14.74 11.17
CA LYS A 70 2.05 14.10 12.39
C LYS A 70 0.76 13.31 12.19
N VAL A 71 0.08 13.48 11.05
CA VAL A 71 -1.13 12.73 10.73
C VAL A 71 -0.72 11.29 10.40
N PRO A 72 -1.34 10.25 10.99
CA PRO A 72 -1.04 8.88 10.62
C PRO A 72 -1.35 8.60 9.15
N CYS A 73 -0.61 7.69 8.53
CA CYS A 73 -0.86 7.21 7.18
C CYS A 73 -2.14 6.38 7.19
N PHE A 74 -3.03 6.66 6.25
CA PHE A 74 -4.31 5.95 6.17
C PHE A 74 -4.16 4.57 5.56
N ALA A 75 -3.17 4.40 4.67
CA ALA A 75 -2.86 3.10 4.12
C ALA A 75 -1.90 2.35 5.05
N VAL A 76 -2.36 1.19 5.53
CA VAL A 76 -1.63 0.34 6.49
C VAL A 76 -1.20 -0.95 5.81
N LYS A 77 0.07 -1.31 5.99
CA LYS A 77 0.60 -2.59 5.50
C LYS A 77 0.18 -3.71 6.45
N VAL A 78 -0.47 -4.74 5.89
CA VAL A 78 -0.88 -5.92 6.66
C VAL A 78 -0.37 -7.21 6.00
N GLY A 79 0.00 -8.20 6.82
CA GLY A 79 0.43 -9.54 6.37
C GLY A 79 -0.68 -10.57 6.58
N LEU A 80 -0.90 -11.43 5.59
CA LEU A 80 -2.03 -12.38 5.61
C LEU A 80 -1.71 -13.67 6.38
N LYS A 81 -2.38 -13.92 7.50
CA LYS A 81 -2.26 -15.15 8.30
C LYS A 81 -2.40 -16.43 7.46
N ASP A 82 -1.54 -17.41 7.70
CA ASP A 82 -1.49 -18.74 7.06
C ASP A 82 -1.28 -18.78 5.53
N VAL A 83 -1.03 -17.64 4.88
CA VAL A 83 -0.70 -17.60 3.43
C VAL A 83 0.82 -17.63 3.24
N ILE A 84 1.44 -18.81 3.16
CA ILE A 84 2.90 -18.92 3.01
C ILE A 84 3.29 -18.71 1.53
N ALA A 85 3.95 -17.59 1.24
CA ALA A 85 4.45 -17.30 -0.10
C ALA A 85 5.80 -16.56 -0.05
N HIS A 86 6.71 -16.96 -0.95
CA HIS A 86 7.85 -16.11 -1.30
C HIS A 86 7.49 -15.08 -2.38
N ASN A 87 6.37 -15.26 -3.08
CA ASN A 87 5.77 -14.39 -4.09
C ASN A 87 4.33 -14.89 -4.32
N PHE A 88 3.35 -13.99 -4.43
CA PHE A 88 2.04 -14.40 -4.94
C PHE A 88 2.16 -14.88 -6.38
N ASN A 89 1.58 -16.04 -6.69
CA ASN A 89 1.51 -16.54 -8.05
C ASN A 89 0.48 -15.73 -8.89
N PRO A 90 0.44 -15.88 -10.23
CA PRO A 90 -0.49 -15.12 -11.06
C PRO A 90 -1.96 -15.29 -10.68
N GLN A 91 -2.36 -16.48 -10.24
CA GLN A 91 -3.75 -16.74 -9.83
C GLN A 91 -4.12 -15.94 -8.58
N ALA A 92 -3.26 -15.96 -7.55
CA ALA A 92 -3.43 -15.18 -6.34
C ALA A 92 -3.36 -13.67 -6.64
N MET A 93 -2.42 -13.22 -7.48
CA MET A 93 -2.34 -11.83 -7.94
C MET A 93 -3.62 -11.40 -8.66
N SER A 94 -4.13 -12.22 -9.58
CA SER A 94 -5.40 -11.96 -10.29
C SER A 94 -6.56 -11.84 -9.32
N TYR A 95 -6.63 -12.71 -8.31
CA TYR A 95 -7.68 -12.66 -7.31
C TYR A 95 -7.59 -11.38 -6.46
N ILE A 96 -6.41 -11.01 -5.97
CA ILE A 96 -6.25 -9.79 -5.17
C ILE A 96 -6.55 -8.55 -6.02
N ASN A 97 -6.11 -8.50 -7.29
CA ASN A 97 -6.44 -7.41 -8.20
C ASN A 97 -7.95 -7.28 -8.45
N LYS A 98 -8.70 -8.38 -8.44
CA LYS A 98 -10.18 -8.31 -8.50
C LYS A 98 -10.75 -7.69 -7.23
N LEU A 99 -10.18 -8.00 -6.07
CA LEU A 99 -10.60 -7.40 -4.80
C LEU A 99 -10.36 -5.89 -4.80
N THR A 100 -9.20 -5.42 -5.25
CA THR A 100 -8.88 -3.98 -5.32
C THR A 100 -9.85 -3.22 -6.24
N LEU A 101 -10.21 -3.82 -7.38
CA LEU A 101 -11.15 -3.22 -8.34
C LEU A 101 -12.61 -3.30 -7.90
N SER A 102 -12.96 -4.21 -7.00
CA SER A 102 -14.36 -4.45 -6.63
C SER A 102 -14.93 -3.43 -5.64
N GLU A 103 -14.07 -2.58 -5.04
CA GLU A 103 -14.42 -1.72 -3.90
C GLU A 103 -15.14 -2.46 -2.75
N LYS A 104 -15.01 -3.80 -2.72
CA LYS A 104 -15.70 -4.64 -1.76
C LYS A 104 -15.09 -4.43 -0.38
N THR A 105 -15.94 -4.08 0.58
CA THR A 105 -15.52 -3.96 1.97
C THR A 105 -15.24 -5.35 2.54
N LEU A 106 -14.01 -5.54 3.03
CA LEU A 106 -13.60 -6.74 3.75
C LEU A 106 -13.53 -6.48 5.25
N LEU A 107 -13.53 -7.56 5.99
CA LEU A 107 -13.35 -7.58 7.43
C LEU A 107 -11.93 -8.04 7.72
N LEU A 108 -11.21 -7.21 8.46
CA LEU A 108 -9.91 -7.58 9.00
C LEU A 108 -10.03 -7.89 10.48
N MET A 109 -9.43 -9.01 10.86
CA MET A 109 -9.30 -9.45 12.25
C MET A 109 -7.84 -9.79 12.51
N TYR A 110 -7.34 -9.39 13.68
CA TYR A 110 -6.00 -9.74 14.14
C TYR A 110 -5.96 -9.70 15.67
N GLU A 111 -5.15 -10.57 16.25
CA GLU A 111 -5.00 -10.71 17.71
C GLU A 111 -3.88 -9.79 18.18
N ASP A 112 -2.64 -10.03 17.75
CA ASP A 112 -1.46 -9.34 18.28
C ASP A 112 -0.79 -8.41 17.26
N SER A 113 -0.72 -8.81 16.00
CA SER A 113 0.09 -8.13 14.98
C SER A 113 -0.64 -8.01 13.64
N LEU A 114 -0.51 -6.83 13.03
CA LEU A 114 -0.94 -6.58 11.66
C LEU A 114 -0.11 -7.37 10.62
N SER A 115 0.94 -8.08 11.03
CA SER A 115 1.65 -9.03 10.16
C SER A 115 0.92 -10.37 9.99
N GLU A 116 -0.06 -10.69 10.83
CA GLU A 116 -0.78 -11.97 10.83
C GLU A 116 -2.29 -11.71 10.95
N VAL A 117 -2.88 -11.16 9.89
CA VAL A 117 -4.30 -10.80 9.83
C VAL A 117 -5.13 -11.83 9.06
N THR A 118 -6.37 -12.02 9.49
CA THR A 118 -7.39 -12.75 8.74
C THR A 118 -8.29 -11.77 8.02
N LEU A 119 -8.39 -11.92 6.70
CA LEU A 119 -9.36 -11.21 5.87
C LEU A 119 -10.56 -12.10 5.59
N SER A 120 -11.76 -11.57 5.78
CA SER A 120 -13.00 -12.24 5.41
C SER A 120 -13.99 -11.30 4.74
N GLU A 121 -14.90 -11.88 3.97
CA GLU A 121 -16.07 -11.16 3.47
C GLU A 121 -17.14 -11.03 4.58
N PRO A 122 -18.08 -10.09 4.47
CA PRO A 122 -19.15 -9.91 5.46
C PRO A 122 -20.01 -11.15 5.74
N ASP A 123 -20.11 -12.07 4.77
CA ASP A 123 -20.82 -13.34 4.88
C ASP A 123 -20.03 -14.45 5.59
N GLY A 124 -18.78 -14.16 6.01
CA GLY A 124 -17.92 -15.08 6.74
C GLY A 124 -16.92 -15.85 5.87
N LYS A 125 -16.92 -15.66 4.54
CA LYS A 125 -15.93 -16.31 3.67
C LYS A 125 -14.52 -15.81 3.99
N VAL A 126 -13.66 -16.68 4.50
CA VAL A 126 -12.25 -16.36 4.82
C VAL A 126 -11.40 -16.40 3.56
N LEU A 127 -10.81 -15.27 3.20
CA LEU A 127 -10.05 -15.13 1.95
C LEU A 127 -8.65 -15.73 2.05
N ASN A 128 -8.06 -15.76 3.25
CA ASN A 128 -6.73 -16.33 3.49
C ASN A 128 -6.67 -17.80 3.08
N THR A 129 -7.68 -18.60 3.42
CA THR A 129 -7.74 -20.03 3.06
C THR A 129 -7.71 -20.22 1.55
N TYR A 130 -8.52 -19.46 0.83
CA TYR A 130 -8.56 -19.52 -0.64
C TYR A 130 -7.22 -19.09 -1.26
N LEU A 131 -6.60 -18.04 -0.74
CA LEU A 131 -5.28 -17.60 -1.19
C LEU A 131 -4.21 -18.66 -0.92
N ALA A 132 -4.21 -19.31 0.25
CA ALA A 132 -3.29 -20.39 0.58
C ALA A 132 -3.43 -21.59 -0.38
N GLU A 133 -4.66 -22.00 -0.70
CA GLU A 133 -4.95 -23.06 -1.68
C GLU A 133 -4.45 -22.70 -3.10
N LEU A 134 -4.64 -21.45 -3.53
CA LEU A 134 -4.08 -20.96 -4.80
C LEU A 134 -2.55 -21.05 -4.79
N MET A 135 -1.91 -20.74 -3.67
CA MET A 135 -0.46 -20.85 -3.54
C MET A 135 0.03 -22.30 -3.56
N GLU A 136 -0.63 -23.22 -2.84
CA GLU A 136 -0.25 -24.64 -2.79
C GLU A 136 -0.45 -25.37 -4.13
N SER A 137 -1.54 -25.06 -4.84
CA SER A 137 -1.84 -25.67 -6.15
C SER A 137 -0.78 -25.34 -7.21
N SER A 138 -0.12 -24.19 -7.11
CA SER A 138 0.98 -23.80 -8.01
C SER A 138 2.32 -24.49 -7.74
N LEU A 139 2.52 -25.04 -6.53
CA LEU A 139 3.73 -25.83 -6.22
C LEU A 139 3.72 -27.20 -6.93
N LYS A 140 2.58 -27.62 -7.48
CA LYS A 140 2.41 -28.88 -8.22
C LYS A 140 2.62 -28.76 -9.73
N THR A 141 2.74 -27.53 -10.25
CA THR A 141 2.95 -27.24 -11.68
C THR A 141 4.06 -26.21 -11.82
N LEU A 142 5.29 -26.69 -11.98
CA LEU A 142 6.48 -25.87 -12.24
C LEU A 142 6.41 -25.24 -13.63
N GLU A 143 5.76 -24.08 -13.75
CA GLU A 143 6.08 -23.11 -14.81
C GLU A 143 6.14 -21.71 -14.19
N MET A 144 7.32 -21.09 -14.30
CA MET A 144 7.55 -19.71 -13.87
C MET A 144 6.99 -18.77 -14.94
N PRO A 145 5.99 -17.92 -14.63
CA PRO A 145 5.50 -16.95 -15.59
C PRO A 145 6.47 -15.76 -15.68
N THR A 146 6.65 -15.30 -16.90
CA THR A 146 7.43 -14.12 -17.28
C THR A 146 6.82 -12.84 -16.72
N THR A 147 7.70 -11.99 -16.19
CA THR A 147 7.43 -10.69 -15.57
C THR A 147 6.81 -9.71 -16.56
N GLU A 148 5.53 -9.35 -16.40
CA GLU A 148 4.95 -8.15 -17.02
C GLU A 148 4.32 -7.23 -15.95
N HIS A 149 4.74 -5.96 -16.00
CA HIS A 149 4.14 -4.75 -15.44
C HIS A 149 3.33 -4.86 -14.13
N ILE A 150 3.89 -5.50 -13.11
CA ILE A 150 3.41 -5.31 -11.74
C ILE A 150 3.89 -3.94 -11.26
N LYS A 151 2.98 -3.01 -10.96
CA LYS A 151 3.31 -1.81 -10.17
C LYS A 151 3.89 -2.32 -8.84
N LYS A 152 5.22 -2.27 -8.67
CA LYS A 152 5.89 -2.75 -7.46
C LYS A 152 5.72 -1.71 -6.36
N PHE A 153 4.85 -1.97 -5.39
CA PHE A 153 4.65 -1.07 -4.26
C PHE A 153 5.67 -1.39 -3.17
N HIS A 154 6.46 -0.40 -2.78
CA HIS A 154 7.50 -0.57 -1.77
C HIS A 154 6.94 -0.14 -0.41
N PRO A 155 7.18 -0.91 0.67
CA PRO A 155 6.80 -0.49 2.01
C PRO A 155 7.45 0.86 2.34
N PHE A 156 6.68 1.69 3.04
CA PHE A 156 7.12 2.99 3.52
C PHE A 156 8.40 2.85 4.39
N SER A 157 9.40 3.68 4.14
CA SER A 157 10.61 3.74 4.96
C SER A 157 10.27 4.28 6.35
N ARG A 158 10.85 3.65 7.38
CA ARG A 158 10.42 3.79 8.78
C ARG A 158 10.70 5.15 9.42
N GLU A 159 11.50 6.01 8.80
CA GLU A 159 12.12 7.13 9.52
C GLU A 159 11.14 8.28 9.83
N ASP A 160 10.14 8.52 8.96
CA ASP A 160 9.22 9.67 9.08
C ASP A 160 7.72 9.29 9.05
N ILE A 161 7.38 8.01 9.04
CA ILE A 161 5.99 7.55 8.87
C ILE A 161 5.38 7.01 10.14
N ILE A 162 4.26 7.62 10.52
CA ILE A 162 3.36 7.17 11.57
C ILE A 162 2.23 6.43 10.87
N TYR A 163 1.97 5.18 11.24
CA TYR A 163 0.78 4.45 10.77
C TYR A 163 -0.38 4.66 11.72
N GLU A 164 -1.60 4.58 11.20
CA GLU A 164 -2.77 4.53 12.06
C GLU A 164 -2.68 3.32 13.00
N ARG A 165 -2.98 3.56 14.28
CA ARG A 165 -3.04 2.48 15.27
C ARG A 165 -4.43 1.92 15.28
N TRP A 166 -4.55 0.69 14.81
CA TRP A 166 -5.75 -0.09 14.97
C TRP A 166 -5.73 -0.77 16.35
N PRO A 167 -6.88 -0.94 17.03
CA PRO A 167 -6.92 -1.69 18.29
C PRO A 167 -6.84 -3.20 18.00
N THR A 168 -6.12 -3.94 18.83
CA THR A 168 -6.08 -5.41 18.76
C THR A 168 -7.46 -6.01 18.98
N ASN A 169 -7.70 -7.21 18.47
CA ASN A 169 -9.01 -7.88 18.51
C ASN A 169 -10.16 -7.05 17.89
N SER A 170 -9.82 -6.13 16.98
CA SER A 170 -10.82 -5.33 16.26
C SER A 170 -11.28 -6.01 14.99
N ARG A 171 -12.52 -5.75 14.63
CA ARG A 171 -13.09 -6.02 13.31
C ARG A 171 -13.16 -4.72 12.54
N ILE A 172 -12.34 -4.60 11.50
CA ILE A 172 -12.17 -3.36 10.73
C ILE A 172 -12.72 -3.56 9.33
N ASN A 173 -13.52 -2.58 8.88
CA ASN A 173 -14.05 -2.54 7.52
C ASN A 173 -13.02 -1.87 6.62
N LEU A 174 -12.39 -2.62 5.72
CA LEU A 174 -11.32 -2.09 4.87
C LEU A 174 -11.60 -2.24 3.38
N LEU A 175 -10.87 -1.44 2.61
CA LEU A 175 -10.59 -1.66 1.20
C LEU A 175 -9.17 -2.18 1.04
N VAL A 176 -9.02 -3.21 0.20
CA VAL A 176 -7.69 -3.64 -0.25
C VAL A 176 -7.28 -2.71 -1.36
N LEU A 177 -6.21 -1.97 -1.16
CA LEU A 177 -5.76 -0.95 -2.11
C LEU A 177 -4.75 -1.49 -3.11
N ALA A 178 -3.84 -2.35 -2.65
CA ALA A 178 -2.78 -2.91 -3.49
C ALA A 178 -2.14 -4.15 -2.86
N VAL A 179 -1.44 -4.94 -3.68
CA VAL A 179 -0.45 -5.93 -3.22
C VAL A 179 0.90 -5.22 -3.09
N GLN A 180 1.58 -5.29 -1.95
CA GLN A 180 2.91 -4.68 -1.83
C GLN A 180 4.05 -5.64 -2.15
N ASP A 181 4.11 -6.77 -1.45
CA ASP A 181 5.13 -7.79 -1.62
C ASP A 181 4.63 -9.16 -1.13
N PHE A 182 5.54 -10.11 -1.00
CA PHE A 182 5.46 -11.57 -0.84
C PHE A 182 4.41 -12.18 0.10
N ARG A 183 3.65 -11.38 0.87
CA ARG A 183 2.47 -11.80 1.65
C ARG A 183 1.58 -10.63 2.10
N THR A 184 1.82 -9.43 1.56
CA THR A 184 1.30 -8.21 2.18
C THR A 184 0.37 -7.48 1.25
N VAL A 185 -0.74 -7.04 1.83
CA VAL A 185 -1.68 -6.16 1.17
C VAL A 185 -1.68 -4.83 1.89
N LEU A 186 -1.97 -3.80 1.12
CA LEU A 186 -2.22 -2.49 1.63
C LEU A 186 -3.71 -2.35 1.90
N ALA A 187 -4.05 -1.97 3.12
CA ALA A 187 -5.41 -1.81 3.59
C ALA A 187 -5.69 -0.37 3.98
N LEU A 188 -6.93 0.07 3.78
CA LEU A 188 -7.43 1.36 4.23
C LEU A 188 -8.73 1.14 5.01
N ASP A 189 -8.83 1.62 6.24
CA ASP A 189 -10.11 1.64 6.97
C ASP A 189 -11.06 2.60 6.25
N ARG A 190 -12.25 2.11 5.90
CA ARG A 190 -13.28 2.87 5.19
C ARG A 190 -13.77 4.11 5.97
N LYS A 191 -13.52 4.20 7.27
CA LYS A 191 -13.88 5.36 8.09
C LYS A 191 -12.92 6.55 7.95
N SER A 192 -11.79 6.37 7.27
CA SER A 192 -10.66 7.33 7.20
C SER A 192 -10.79 8.31 6.04
#